data_AF-A0A2E2RWY2-F1
#
_entry.id   AF-A0A2E2RWY2-F1
#
_cell.length_a   1.000
_cell.length_b   1.000
_cell.length_c   1.000
_cell.angle_alpha   90.00
_cell.angle_beta   90.00
_cell.angle_gamma   90.00
#
_symmetry.space_group_name_H-M   'P 1'
#
loop_
_entity.id
_entity.type
_entity.pdbx_description
1 polymer ?
#
loop_
_entity_poly.entity_id
_entity_poly.type
_entity_poly.pdbx_seq_one_letter_code
_entity_poly.pdbx_strand_id
1 'polypeptide(L)'
;MVTYRFEDSRGGDCFARHLAGYCGILQADGYTAYNRLAKAENATDAVIPAGCWGHVSRKFFELHVDESSPFATRTVEAMAPLWQIEEHIRGQGLDQRHTVRQERSVAIVHESL
;
A
#
# COMPACT_ATOMS: atom_id res chain seq x y z
N MET A 1 -12.94 13.07 -1.16
CA MET A 1 -12.42 14.20 -0.37
C MET A 1 -10.93 13.97 -0.17
N VAL A 2 -10.09 14.97 -0.42
CA VAL A 2 -8.65 14.92 -0.10
C VAL A 2 -8.41 15.92 1.02
N THR A 3 -7.73 15.49 2.08
CA THR A 3 -7.43 16.34 3.24
C THR A 3 -5.92 16.42 3.46
N TYR A 4 -5.42 17.60 3.74
CA TYR A 4 -4.04 17.81 4.18
C TYR A 4 -4.01 18.27 5.64
N ARG A 5 -3.13 17.67 6.43
CA ARG A 5 -2.90 18.01 7.84
C ARG A 5 -1.40 18.23 8.02
N PHE A 6 -1.03 19.45 8.36
CA PHE A 6 0.34 19.80 8.72
C PHE A 6 0.54 19.62 10.22
N GLU A 7 1.74 19.17 10.60
CA GLU A 7 2.21 19.03 11.97
C GLU A 7 3.70 19.41 12.00
N ASP A 8 4.14 20.05 13.08
CA ASP A 8 5.55 20.43 13.28
C ASP A 8 6.47 19.23 13.56
N SER A 9 5.90 18.02 13.63
CA SER A 9 6.60 16.78 13.86
C SER A 9 6.04 15.64 13.00
N ARG A 10 6.92 14.72 12.63
CA ARG A 10 6.61 13.45 11.98
C ARG A 10 6.52 12.27 12.96
N GLY A 11 6.44 12.55 14.25
CA GLY A 11 6.38 11.52 15.29
C GLY A 11 5.07 10.74 15.27
N GLY A 12 5.10 9.51 15.81
CA GLY A 12 3.92 8.63 15.88
C GLY A 12 2.70 9.25 16.57
N ASP A 13 2.90 10.16 17.53
CA ASP A 13 1.82 10.85 18.23
C ASP A 13 0.97 11.74 17.31
N CYS A 14 1.58 12.35 16.30
CA CYS A 14 0.86 13.14 15.31
C CYS A 14 -0.14 12.27 14.53
N PHE A 15 0.31 11.10 14.06
CA PHE A 15 -0.55 10.15 13.35
C PHE A 15 -1.65 9.56 14.24
N ALA A 16 -1.34 9.23 15.50
CA ALA A 16 -2.33 8.71 16.45
C ALA A 16 -3.48 9.70 16.70
N ARG A 17 -3.17 11.01 16.79
CA ARG A 17 -4.22 12.05 16.88
C ARG A 17 -5.02 12.17 15.59
N HIS A 18 -4.37 12.12 14.42
CA HIS A 18 -5.04 12.31 13.12
C HIS A 18 -6.02 11.18 12.80
N LEU A 19 -5.69 9.96 13.24
CA LEU A 19 -6.47 8.76 13.01
C LEU A 19 -7.28 8.33 14.24
N ALA A 20 -7.41 9.21 15.24
CA ALA A 20 -8.19 8.92 16.44
C ALA A 20 -9.64 8.57 16.05
N GLY A 21 -10.08 7.36 16.44
CA GLY A 21 -11.41 6.85 16.13
C GLY A 21 -11.59 6.32 14.69
N TYR A 22 -10.55 6.31 13.85
CA TYR A 22 -10.61 5.66 12.54
C TYR A 22 -10.58 4.14 12.68
N CYS A 23 -11.48 3.47 11.96
CA CYS A 23 -11.49 2.02 11.79
C CYS A 23 -11.52 1.67 10.29
N GLY A 24 -10.70 0.72 9.85
CA GLY A 24 -10.62 0.25 8.47
C GLY A 24 -9.19 0.07 7.96
N ILE A 25 -9.04 0.00 6.65
CA ILE A 25 -7.75 -0.22 5.98
C ILE A 25 -6.93 1.08 5.96
N LEU A 26 -5.76 1.06 6.59
CA LEU A 26 -4.76 2.12 6.49
C LEU A 26 -3.69 1.73 5.48
N GLN A 27 -3.79 2.25 4.25
CA GLN A 27 -2.75 2.08 3.24
C GLN A 27 -1.62 3.11 3.44
N ALA A 28 -0.40 2.65 3.68
CA ALA A 28 0.74 3.51 4.03
C ALA A 28 2.03 3.11 3.30
N ASP A 29 3.01 4.01 3.29
CA ASP A 29 4.33 3.83 2.66
C ASP A 29 5.33 2.99 3.48
N GLY A 30 4.91 2.48 4.63
CA GLY A 30 5.78 1.72 5.54
C GLY A 30 6.59 2.57 6.51
N TYR A 31 6.30 3.88 6.65
CA TYR A 31 6.97 4.71 7.64
C TYR A 31 6.75 4.19 9.08
N THR A 32 7.85 4.01 9.83
CA THR A 32 7.84 3.33 11.14
C THR A 32 6.98 4.02 12.20
N ALA A 33 6.68 5.31 12.06
CA ALA A 33 5.81 6.02 12.98
C ALA A 33 4.38 5.44 13.01
N TYR A 34 3.90 4.81 11.93
CA TYR A 34 2.61 4.13 11.90
C TYR A 34 2.53 2.94 12.85
N ASN A 35 3.67 2.34 13.24
CA ASN A 35 3.70 1.24 14.20
C ASN A 35 3.14 1.62 15.57
N ARG A 36 3.10 2.93 15.90
CA ARG A 36 2.46 3.41 17.13
C ARG A 36 0.95 3.19 17.12
N LEU A 37 0.32 3.18 15.94
CA LEU A 37 -1.11 2.89 15.78
C LEU A 37 -1.41 1.43 16.16
N ALA A 38 -0.52 0.49 15.85
CA ALA A 38 -0.68 -0.91 16.24
C ALA A 38 -0.48 -1.15 17.76
N LYS A 39 0.06 -0.17 18.50
CA LYS A 39 0.44 -0.30 19.92
C LYS A 39 -0.44 0.51 20.88
N ALA A 40 -1.38 1.31 20.38
CA ALA A 40 -2.26 2.08 21.25
C ALA A 40 -3.28 1.13 21.91
N GLU A 41 -3.55 1.35 23.21
CA GLU A 41 -4.33 0.44 24.08
C GLU A 41 -5.80 0.25 23.65
N ASN A 42 -6.28 1.00 22.65
CA ASN A 42 -7.62 0.89 22.03
C ASN A 42 -7.58 0.49 20.54
N ALA A 43 -6.40 0.17 20.00
CA ALA A 43 -6.18 0.11 18.55
C ALA A 43 -6.07 -1.29 17.96
N THR A 44 -6.24 -2.33 18.78
CA THR A 44 -5.92 -3.70 18.38
C THR A 44 -6.89 -4.33 17.39
N ASP A 45 -8.08 -3.76 17.16
CA ASP A 45 -9.04 -4.31 16.18
C ASP A 45 -9.59 -3.29 15.17
N ALA A 46 -9.23 -2.01 15.29
CA ALA A 46 -9.81 -0.95 14.47
C ALA A 46 -9.11 -0.79 13.12
N VAL A 47 -7.78 -0.82 13.08
CA VAL A 47 -7.01 -0.45 11.88
C VAL A 47 -6.29 -1.65 11.29
N ILE A 48 -6.55 -1.93 10.02
CA ILE A 48 -5.90 -2.98 9.25
C ILE A 48 -4.79 -2.34 8.41
N PRO A 49 -3.50 -2.56 8.72
CA PRO A 49 -2.40 -1.97 7.94
C PRO A 49 -2.33 -2.61 6.55
N ALA A 50 -2.11 -1.79 5.53
CA ALA A 50 -1.83 -2.23 4.17
C ALA A 50 -0.62 -1.48 3.58
N GLY A 51 0.32 -2.22 2.99
CA GLY A 51 1.45 -1.62 2.29
C GLY A 51 1.02 -0.96 0.98
N CYS A 52 1.57 0.22 0.68
CA CYS A 52 1.28 0.91 -0.57
C CYS A 52 2.12 0.35 -1.73
N TRP A 53 1.46 -0.32 -2.67
CA TRP A 53 2.08 -0.88 -3.88
C TRP A 53 2.92 0.12 -4.68
N GLY A 54 2.47 1.37 -4.78
CA GLY A 54 3.22 2.42 -5.48
C GLY A 54 4.49 2.87 -4.75
N HIS A 55 4.56 2.74 -3.42
CA HIS A 55 5.78 3.05 -2.67
C HIS A 55 6.81 1.93 -2.77
N VAL A 56 6.37 0.67 -2.63
CA VAL A 56 7.27 -0.47 -2.74
C VAL A 56 7.81 -0.63 -4.17
N SER A 57 6.98 -0.43 -5.20
CA SER A 57 7.43 -0.58 -6.59
C SER A 57 8.45 0.49 -7.00
N ARG A 58 8.39 1.70 -6.43
CA ARG A 58 9.33 2.79 -6.76
C ARG A 58 10.78 2.39 -6.51
N LYS A 59 11.07 1.80 -5.34
CA LYS A 59 12.45 1.42 -4.97
C LYS A 59 13.01 0.33 -5.88
N PHE A 60 12.18 -0.65 -6.24
CA PHE A 60 12.56 -1.69 -7.20
C PHE A 60 12.75 -1.12 -8.60
N PHE A 61 11.89 -0.19 -9.02
CA PHE A 61 12.01 0.45 -10.32
C PHE A 61 13.29 1.31 -10.45
N GLU A 62 13.65 2.07 -9.41
CA GLU A 62 14.94 2.79 -9.37
C GLU A 62 16.11 1.83 -9.60
N LEU A 63 16.16 0.72 -8.86
CA LEU A 63 17.24 -0.28 -9.00
C LEU A 63 17.22 -1.00 -10.36
N HIS A 64 16.04 -1.19 -10.95
CA HIS A 64 15.86 -1.78 -12.27
C HIS A 64 16.40 -0.86 -13.38
N VAL A 65 16.05 0.43 -13.35
CA VAL A 65 16.52 1.43 -14.32
C VAL A 65 18.04 1.62 -14.22
N ASP A 66 18.58 1.57 -13.01
CA ASP A 66 20.03 1.64 -12.78
C ASP A 66 20.76 0.32 -13.12
N GLU A 67 20.03 -0.72 -13.56
CA GLU A 67 20.54 -2.08 -13.84
C GLU A 67 21.35 -2.70 -12.68
N SER A 68 21.14 -2.19 -11.47
CA SER A 68 21.96 -2.48 -10.29
C SER A 68 21.58 -3.77 -9.58
N SER A 69 20.43 -4.36 -9.91
CA SER A 69 19.93 -5.59 -9.28
C SER A 69 19.03 -6.41 -10.21
N PRO A 70 19.46 -7.61 -10.64
CA PRO A 70 18.61 -8.53 -11.39
C PRO A 70 17.36 -8.96 -10.61
N PHE A 71 17.42 -8.95 -9.27
CA PHE A 71 16.25 -9.22 -8.44
C PHE A 71 15.20 -8.10 -8.59
N ALA A 72 15.63 -6.84 -8.60
CA ALA A 72 14.71 -5.71 -8.77
C ALA A 72 14.02 -5.74 -10.14
N THR A 73 14.75 -6.07 -11.21
CA THR A 73 14.16 -6.30 -12.54
C THR A 73 13.07 -7.36 -12.49
N ARG A 74 13.37 -8.55 -11.95
CA ARG A 74 12.38 -9.63 -11.83
C ARG A 74 11.16 -9.21 -11.01
N THR A 75 11.37 -8.46 -9.92
CA THR A 75 10.26 -7.95 -9.10
C THR A 75 9.37 -7.00 -9.89
N VAL A 76 9.94 -6.04 -10.64
CA VAL A 76 9.16 -5.11 -11.48
C VAL A 76 8.40 -5.86 -12.59
N GLU A 77 9.04 -6.84 -13.22
CA GLU A 77 8.41 -7.67 -14.26
C GLU A 77 7.26 -8.51 -13.71
N ALA A 78 7.46 -9.17 -12.56
CA ALA A 78 6.44 -9.96 -11.89
C ALA A 78 5.27 -9.10 -11.39
N MET A 79 5.57 -7.86 -11.03
CA MET A 79 4.59 -6.86 -10.64
C MET A 79 3.76 -6.36 -11.82
N ALA A 80 4.35 -6.14 -13.00
CA ALA A 80 3.72 -5.47 -14.14
C ALA A 80 2.28 -5.92 -14.50
N PRO A 81 1.92 -7.23 -14.46
CA PRO A 81 0.54 -7.67 -14.71
C PRO A 81 -0.50 -7.06 -13.76
N LEU A 82 -0.14 -6.72 -12.52
CA LEU A 82 -1.05 -6.04 -11.58
C LEU A 82 -1.48 -4.67 -12.11
N TRP A 83 -0.56 -3.90 -12.71
CA TRP A 83 -0.87 -2.58 -13.27
C TRP A 83 -1.72 -2.69 -14.52
N GLN A 84 -1.48 -3.70 -15.36
CA GLN A 84 -2.31 -3.99 -16.53
C GLN A 84 -3.75 -4.34 -16.13
N ILE A 85 -3.94 -5.11 -15.05
CA ILE A 85 -5.27 -5.40 -14.49
C ILE A 85 -5.94 -4.10 -14.02
N GLU A 86 -5.23 -3.27 -13.24
CA GLU A 86 -5.76 -2.00 -12.73
C GLU A 86 -6.12 -1.00 -13.83
N GLU A 87 -5.34 -0.97 -14.92
CA GLU A 87 -5.66 -0.16 -16.10
C GLU A 87 -6.95 -0.65 -16.77
N HIS A 88 -7.10 -1.96 -16.95
CA HIS A 88 -8.29 -2.55 -17.57
C HIS A 88 -9.58 -2.28 -16.79
N ILE A 89 -9.52 -2.30 -15.46
CA ILE A 89 -10.69 -2.08 -14.58
C ILE A 89 -10.88 -0.62 -14.16
N ARG A 90 -10.06 0.30 -14.67
CA ARG A 90 -10.14 1.72 -14.36
C ARG A 90 -11.52 2.26 -14.77
N GLY A 91 -12.17 3.00 -13.86
CA GLY A 91 -13.49 3.59 -14.09
C GLY A 91 -14.67 2.63 -13.86
N GLN A 92 -14.42 1.35 -13.62
CA GLN A 92 -15.47 0.40 -13.26
C GLN A 92 -15.97 0.58 -11.82
N GLY A 93 -17.13 -0.01 -11.51
CA GLY A 93 -17.73 -0.01 -10.18
C GLY A 93 -16.83 -0.64 -9.11
N LEU A 94 -17.12 -0.37 -7.84
CA LEU A 94 -16.35 -0.93 -6.72
C LEU A 94 -16.39 -2.46 -6.71
N ASP A 95 -17.57 -3.05 -6.85
CA ASP A 95 -17.76 -4.50 -6.80
C ASP A 95 -17.06 -5.21 -7.97
N GLN A 96 -17.18 -4.65 -9.18
CA GLN A 96 -16.51 -5.20 -10.35
C GLN A 96 -14.99 -5.18 -10.21
N ARG A 97 -14.42 -4.06 -9.73
CA ARG A 97 -12.99 -3.96 -9.45
C ARG A 97 -12.55 -4.97 -8.39
N HIS A 98 -13.35 -5.13 -7.33
CA HIS A 98 -13.07 -6.11 -6.30
C HIS A 98 -13.06 -7.54 -6.86
N THR A 99 -14.10 -7.94 -7.57
CA THR A 99 -14.20 -9.28 -8.19
C THR A 99 -13.00 -9.56 -9.09
N VAL A 100 -12.67 -8.64 -9.99
CA VAL A 100 -11.52 -8.83 -10.91
C VAL A 100 -10.20 -8.96 -10.15
N ARG A 101 -9.99 -8.18 -9.09
CA ARG A 101 -8.79 -8.31 -8.24
C ARG A 101 -8.71 -9.68 -7.56
N GLN A 102 -9.83 -10.18 -7.04
CA GLN A 102 -9.89 -11.51 -6.42
C GLN A 102 -9.58 -12.62 -7.44
N GLU A 103 -10.11 -12.51 -8.66
CA GLU A 103 -9.93 -13.52 -9.70
C GLU A 103 -8.53 -13.48 -10.33
N ARG A 104 -7.95 -12.29 -10.53
CA ARG A 104 -6.77 -12.12 -11.38
C ARG A 104 -5.53 -11.60 -10.65
N SER A 105 -5.69 -10.79 -9.61
CA SER A 105 -4.55 -10.19 -8.90
C SER A 105 -4.04 -11.05 -7.75
N VAL A 106 -4.92 -11.79 -7.07
CA VAL A 106 -4.58 -12.65 -5.92
C VAL A 106 -3.50 -13.67 -6.28
N ALA A 107 -3.65 -14.40 -7.38
CA ALA A 107 -2.65 -15.38 -7.82
C ALA A 107 -1.26 -14.74 -8.03
N ILE A 108 -1.18 -13.57 -8.67
CA ILE A 108 0.09 -12.87 -8.89
C ILE A 108 0.76 -12.52 -7.56
N VAL A 109 -0.01 -12.02 -6.59
CA VAL A 109 0.51 -11.65 -5.27
C VAL A 109 1.00 -12.86 -4.47
N HIS A 110 0.31 -14.01 -4.57
CA HIS A 110 0.70 -15.23 -3.84
C HIS A 110 1.82 -16.03 -4.49
N GLU A 111 1.96 -15.98 -5.81
CA GLU A 111 2.93 -16.81 -6.54
C GLU A 111 4.26 -16.09 -6.83
N SER A 112 4.29 -14.76 -6.72
CA SER A 112 5.43 -13.95 -7.20
C SER A 112 6.16 -13.13 -6.13
N LEU A 113 5.72 -13.14 -4.87
CA LEU A 113 6.29 -12.35 -3.77
C LEU A 113 6.42 -13.15 -2.47
#